data_AF-A0A9D4Z5N8-F1
#
_entry.id   AF-A0A9D4Z5N8-F1
#
_cell.length_a   1.000
_cell.length_b   1.000
_cell.length_c   1.000
_cell.angle_alpha   90.00
_cell.angle_beta   90.00
_cell.angle_gamma   90.00
#
_symmetry.space_group_name_H-M   'P 1'
#
loop_
_entity.id
_entity.type
_entity.pdbx_description
1 polymer ?
#
loop_
_entity_poly.entity_id
_entity_poly.type
_entity_poly.pdbx_seq_one_letter_code
_entity_poly.pdbx_strand_id
1 'polypeptide(L)'
;MAAFMPLSSAKFVSTKIAIEARRNCSGQCFLLTSLAFQRSTSHTHLHPIACSADKKERVETARKLQVSATDLLAQLMKAENAEEFAREHVESLDQQFFMIASTYLSMAKKEGNAEVVSRIETTLKTAMREREKTLRPEIQLLNQLLRDKTGAERSKTLDNFLDYLKSDGYFFQLLNRMTLDVEKQPTVRSDPEQMKLLAQLRAISKEAREVSRSQKHAAKE
;
A
#
# COMPACT_ATOMS: atom_id res chain seq x y z
N MET A 1 -8.94 25.95 -6.02
CA MET A 1 -7.69 25.19 -6.24
C MET A 1 -7.54 24.14 -5.14
N ALA A 2 -8.02 22.92 -5.39
CA ALA A 2 -7.87 21.84 -4.43
C ALA A 2 -6.43 21.32 -4.50
N ALA A 3 -5.64 21.53 -3.44
CA ALA A 3 -4.33 20.91 -3.29
C ALA A 3 -4.52 19.39 -3.31
N PHE A 4 -4.25 18.81 -4.47
CA PHE A 4 -4.09 17.38 -4.70
C PHE A 4 -2.74 17.03 -4.10
N MET A 5 -2.73 16.39 -2.93
CA MET A 5 -1.47 15.90 -2.38
C MET A 5 -0.89 14.93 -3.41
N PRO A 6 0.38 15.09 -3.80
CA PRO A 6 0.98 14.22 -4.77
C PRO A 6 0.94 12.80 -4.22
N LEU A 7 0.34 11.88 -4.99
CA LEU A 7 0.51 10.42 -4.83
C LEU A 7 2.00 10.00 -4.85
N SER A 8 2.93 10.94 -5.04
CA SER A 8 4.38 10.77 -4.87
C SER A 8 4.83 10.47 -3.43
N SER A 9 3.99 10.72 -2.40
CA SER A 9 4.34 10.39 -1.01
C SER A 9 3.50 9.28 -0.39
N ALA A 10 2.49 8.77 -1.11
CA ALA A 10 1.95 7.44 -0.85
C ALA A 10 2.93 6.41 -1.44
N LYS A 11 4.15 6.36 -0.88
CA LYS A 11 4.94 5.12 -0.90
C LYS A 11 4.01 4.08 -0.31
N PHE A 12 3.37 3.30 -1.19
CA PHE A 12 2.74 2.01 -0.94
C PHE A 12 2.93 1.55 0.52
N VAL A 13 2.04 1.97 1.44
CA VAL A 13 1.94 1.39 2.80
C VAL A 13 1.14 0.08 2.71
N SER A 14 1.33 -0.64 1.60
CA SER A 14 0.83 -1.97 1.34
C SER A 14 2.04 -2.78 0.89
N THR A 15 2.33 -3.87 1.60
CA THR A 15 3.43 -4.84 1.38
C THR A 15 4.85 -4.46 1.82
N LYS A 16 5.00 -4.16 3.11
CA LYS A 16 6.03 -4.81 3.94
C LYS A 16 5.39 -5.55 5.12
N ILE A 17 4.33 -6.33 4.84
CA ILE A 17 4.01 -7.48 5.68
C ILE A 17 5.00 -8.56 5.24
N ALA A 18 6.11 -8.65 5.96
CA ALA A 18 7.04 -9.75 5.86
C ALA A 18 6.26 -11.05 6.15
N ILE A 19 5.95 -11.81 5.10
CA ILE A 19 5.77 -13.24 5.25
C ILE A 19 7.16 -13.78 5.51
N GLU A 20 7.48 -13.84 6.79
CA GLU A 20 8.62 -14.54 7.34
C GLU A 20 8.37 -16.03 7.17
N ALA A 21 8.58 -16.51 5.94
CA ALA A 21 8.75 -17.92 5.66
C ALA A 21 10.08 -18.33 6.32
N ARG A 22 9.96 -18.77 7.57
CA ARG A 22 10.96 -19.56 8.30
C ARG A 22 11.43 -20.69 7.40
N ARG A 23 12.51 -20.47 6.65
CA ARG A 23 13.37 -21.57 6.24
C ARG A 23 14.11 -22.01 7.48
N ASN A 24 13.62 -23.13 7.96
CA ASN A 24 14.22 -24.08 8.86
C ASN A 24 15.67 -24.37 8.43
N CYS A 25 16.62 -23.52 8.82
CA CYS A 25 18.03 -23.87 8.90
C CYS A 25 18.30 -24.31 10.34
N SER A 26 17.92 -25.55 10.62
CA SER A 26 18.50 -26.34 11.71
C SER A 26 19.98 -26.53 11.40
N GLY A 27 20.81 -25.61 11.89
CA GLY A 27 22.26 -25.70 11.82
C GLY A 27 22.82 -25.09 13.08
N GLN A 28 23.01 -25.93 14.09
CA GLN A 28 23.89 -25.66 15.22
C GLN A 28 25.22 -25.09 14.70
N CYS A 29 25.56 -23.88 15.11
CA CYS A 29 26.95 -23.43 15.12
C CYS A 29 27.19 -22.61 16.38
N PHE A 30 27.53 -23.37 17.42
CA PHE A 30 28.50 -23.09 18.48
C PHE A 30 28.84 -21.63 18.83
N LEU A 31 28.66 -21.35 20.11
CA LEU A 31 29.36 -20.32 20.86
C LEU A 31 30.87 -20.66 21.01
N LEU A 32 31.65 -19.59 21.19
CA LEU A 32 32.90 -19.44 21.96
C LEU A 32 34.24 -19.26 21.21
N THR A 33 34.86 -18.12 21.57
CA THR A 33 36.28 -17.85 21.90
C THR A 33 37.38 -17.78 20.83
N SER A 34 38.01 -16.59 20.83
CA SER A 34 39.45 -16.29 20.84
C SER A 34 40.38 -16.76 19.71
N LEU A 35 41.13 -15.76 19.18
CA LEU A 35 42.55 -15.79 18.80
C LEU A 35 43.08 -17.07 18.14
N ALA A 36 43.25 -17.05 16.81
CA ALA A 36 44.51 -17.45 16.17
C ALA A 36 44.48 -17.13 14.67
N PHE A 37 45.46 -16.33 14.27
CA PHE A 37 45.95 -16.14 12.92
C PHE A 37 46.53 -17.46 12.39
N GLN A 38 45.95 -18.06 11.34
CA GLN A 38 46.63 -19.10 10.57
C GLN A 38 46.19 -19.10 9.10
N ARG A 39 47.16 -18.76 8.23
CA ARG A 39 47.12 -18.92 6.77
C ARG A 39 46.77 -20.37 6.44
N SER A 40 45.69 -20.58 5.68
CA SER A 40 45.43 -21.85 4.99
C SER A 40 45.19 -21.57 3.50
N THR A 41 45.89 -22.36 2.69
CA THR A 41 46.04 -22.27 1.25
C THR A 41 44.76 -22.59 0.50
N SER A 42 44.56 -21.79 -0.54
CA SER A 42 43.63 -21.88 -1.67
C SER A 42 43.31 -23.29 -2.16
N HIS A 43 42.06 -23.71 -1.96
CA HIS A 43 41.33 -24.60 -2.86
C HIS A 43 40.11 -23.85 -3.40
N THR A 44 40.26 -23.23 -4.57
CA THR A 44 39.17 -22.67 -5.37
C THR A 44 38.37 -23.82 -5.99
N HIS A 45 37.42 -24.35 -5.24
CA HIS A 45 36.32 -25.13 -5.80
C HIS A 45 35.43 -24.18 -6.62
N LEU A 46 35.66 -24.13 -7.93
CA LEU A 46 34.75 -23.53 -8.90
C LEU A 46 33.46 -24.37 -8.91
N HIS A 47 32.50 -24.00 -8.08
CA HIS A 47 31.14 -24.51 -8.23
C HIS A 47 30.59 -24.03 -9.58
N PRO A 48 30.11 -24.94 -10.46
CA PRO A 48 29.47 -24.55 -11.70
C PRO A 48 28.23 -23.74 -11.37
N ILE A 49 28.20 -22.49 -11.86
CA ILE A 49 27.12 -21.54 -11.69
C ILE A 49 25.92 -22.04 -12.52
N ALA A 50 25.10 -22.90 -11.94
CA ALA A 50 23.78 -23.26 -12.44
C ALA A 50 22.79 -22.11 -12.16
N CYS A 51 23.01 -20.93 -12.79
CA CYS A 51 22.20 -19.71 -12.58
C CYS A 51 21.60 -19.11 -13.85
N SER A 52 21.42 -19.87 -14.95
CA SER A 52 20.92 -19.30 -16.22
C SER A 52 19.43 -19.55 -16.49
N ALA A 53 18.90 -20.75 -16.17
CA ALA A 53 17.52 -21.11 -16.49
C ALA A 53 16.48 -20.31 -15.67
N ASP A 54 16.65 -20.23 -14.34
CA ASP A 54 15.75 -19.48 -13.43
C ASP A 54 15.71 -17.98 -13.75
N LYS A 55 16.81 -17.40 -14.23
CA LYS A 55 16.85 -15.98 -14.62
C LYS A 55 15.99 -15.69 -15.84
N LYS A 56 15.99 -16.57 -16.84
CA LYS A 56 15.22 -16.37 -18.07
C LYS A 56 13.71 -16.40 -17.80
N GLU A 57 13.25 -17.39 -17.03
CA GLU A 57 11.84 -17.52 -16.66
C GLU A 57 11.33 -16.33 -15.84
N ARG A 58 12.14 -15.83 -14.90
CA ARG A 58 11.79 -14.64 -14.10
C ARG A 58 11.70 -13.37 -14.95
N VAL A 59 12.61 -13.18 -15.90
CA VAL A 59 12.58 -12.04 -16.83
C VAL A 59 11.37 -12.12 -17.76
N GLU A 60 11.06 -13.31 -18.29
CA GLU A 60 9.88 -13.50 -19.14
C GLU A 60 8.58 -13.27 -18.36
N THR A 61 8.49 -13.73 -17.12
CA THR A 61 7.34 -13.49 -16.24
C THR A 61 7.17 -12.00 -15.95
N ALA A 62 8.24 -11.30 -15.56
CA ALA A 62 8.20 -9.86 -15.33
C ALA A 62 7.78 -9.09 -16.59
N ARG A 63 8.27 -9.50 -17.77
CA ARG A 63 7.88 -8.90 -19.04
C ARG A 63 6.40 -9.11 -19.36
N LYS A 64 5.87 -10.32 -19.14
CA LYS A 64 4.44 -10.61 -19.34
C LYS A 64 3.56 -9.74 -18.46
N LEU A 65 3.90 -9.64 -17.17
CA LEU A 65 3.17 -8.81 -16.19
C LEU A 65 3.23 -7.32 -16.57
N GLN A 66 4.39 -6.86 -17.05
CA GLN A 66 4.53 -5.49 -17.54
C GLN A 66 3.61 -5.22 -18.74
N VAL A 67 3.65 -6.10 -19.75
CA VAL A 67 2.83 -5.96 -20.96
C VAL A 67 1.34 -5.98 -20.60
N SER A 68 0.89 -6.94 -19.79
CA SER A 68 -0.53 -7.05 -19.41
C SER A 68 -1.03 -5.82 -18.64
N ALA A 69 -0.23 -5.29 -17.71
CA ALA A 69 -0.60 -4.09 -16.96
C ALA A 69 -0.62 -2.83 -17.86
N THR A 70 0.33 -2.71 -18.80
CA THR A 70 0.34 -1.61 -19.78
C THR A 70 -0.87 -1.68 -20.70
N ASP A 71 -1.21 -2.87 -21.20
CA ASP A 71 -2.37 -3.08 -22.07
C ASP A 71 -3.68 -2.78 -21.32
N LEU A 72 -3.78 -3.20 -20.05
CA LEU A 72 -4.94 -2.90 -19.23
C LEU A 72 -5.10 -1.38 -18.99
N LEU A 73 -4.00 -0.67 -18.70
CA LEU A 73 -4.03 0.78 -18.55
C LEU A 73 -4.47 1.47 -19.84
N ALA A 74 -3.95 1.03 -20.99
CA ALA A 74 -4.30 1.59 -22.28
C ALA A 74 -5.77 1.37 -22.65
N GLN A 75 -6.31 0.18 -22.34
CA GLN A 75 -7.73 -0.12 -22.54
C GLN A 75 -8.61 0.72 -21.62
N LEU A 76 -8.26 0.83 -20.34
CA LEU A 76 -9.01 1.63 -19.38
C LEU A 76 -9.03 3.13 -19.74
N MET A 77 -7.94 3.66 -20.31
CA MET A 77 -7.86 5.04 -20.81
C MET A 77 -8.71 5.28 -22.08
N LYS A 78 -9.01 4.22 -22.85
CA LYS A 78 -9.77 4.30 -24.11
C LYS A 78 -11.24 3.93 -23.94
N ALA A 79 -11.60 3.27 -22.84
CA ALA A 79 -12.95 2.83 -22.57
C ALA A 79 -13.91 4.04 -22.55
N GLU A 80 -15.05 3.89 -23.24
CA GLU A 80 -16.13 4.88 -23.20
C GLU A 80 -16.68 5.05 -21.78
N ASN A 81 -16.82 3.94 -21.07
CA ASN A 81 -17.16 3.89 -19.65
C ASN A 81 -16.03 3.25 -18.83
N ALA A 82 -15.09 4.08 -18.37
CA ALA A 82 -13.96 3.62 -17.57
C ALA A 82 -14.37 2.97 -16.23
N GLU A 83 -15.50 3.38 -15.63
CA GLU A 83 -15.96 2.81 -14.36
C GLU A 83 -16.45 1.37 -14.53
N GLU A 84 -17.23 1.12 -15.58
CA GLU A 84 -17.73 -0.22 -15.92
C GLU A 84 -16.58 -1.14 -16.31
N PHE A 85 -15.68 -0.69 -17.17
CA PHE A 85 -14.51 -1.47 -17.57
C PHE A 85 -13.63 -1.83 -16.35
N ALA A 86 -13.37 -0.89 -15.44
CA ALA A 86 -12.61 -1.13 -14.22
C ALA A 86 -13.30 -2.13 -13.29
N ARG A 87 -14.64 -2.11 -13.22
CA ARG A 87 -15.43 -3.04 -12.41
C ARG A 87 -15.34 -4.47 -12.94
N GLU A 88 -15.43 -4.65 -14.25
CA GLU A 88 -15.29 -5.96 -14.90
C GLU A 88 -13.89 -6.55 -14.71
N HIS A 89 -12.86 -5.70 -14.66
CA HIS A 89 -11.46 -6.10 -14.56
C HIS A 89 -10.87 -5.92 -13.15
N VAL A 90 -11.70 -5.85 -12.11
CA VAL A 90 -11.25 -5.46 -10.76
C VAL A 90 -10.19 -6.39 -10.16
N GLU A 91 -10.18 -7.66 -10.55
CA GLU A 91 -9.16 -8.64 -10.12
C GLU A 91 -7.78 -8.36 -10.72
N SER A 92 -7.76 -7.78 -11.93
CA SER A 92 -6.52 -7.36 -12.61
C SER A 92 -6.02 -5.99 -12.14
N LEU A 93 -6.83 -5.25 -11.36
CA LEU A 93 -6.43 -4.00 -10.70
C LEU A 93 -5.64 -4.29 -9.41
N ASP A 94 -4.50 -4.97 -9.57
CA ASP A 94 -3.63 -5.39 -8.48
C ASP A 94 -2.49 -4.39 -8.21
N GLN A 95 -1.62 -4.75 -7.26
CA GLN A 95 -0.46 -3.93 -6.91
C GLN A 95 0.48 -3.70 -8.11
N GLN A 96 0.66 -4.68 -8.98
CA GLN A 96 1.58 -4.57 -10.10
C GLN A 96 1.04 -3.59 -11.15
N PHE A 97 -0.25 -3.66 -11.44
CA PHE A 97 -0.95 -2.68 -12.26
C PHE A 97 -0.70 -1.24 -11.76
N PHE A 98 -0.97 -0.96 -10.48
CA PHE A 98 -0.78 0.38 -9.93
C PHE A 98 0.68 0.84 -9.91
N MET A 99 1.64 -0.08 -9.71
CA MET A 99 3.07 0.23 -9.75
C MET A 99 3.51 0.65 -11.15
N ILE A 100 3.09 -0.09 -12.16
CA ILE A 100 3.43 0.16 -13.57
C ILE A 100 2.75 1.45 -14.04
N ALA A 101 1.46 1.63 -13.77
CA ALA A 101 0.74 2.85 -14.10
C ALA A 101 1.34 4.10 -13.42
N SER A 102 1.83 3.99 -12.19
CA SER A 102 2.54 5.07 -11.49
C SER A 102 3.88 5.42 -12.15
N THR A 103 4.53 4.43 -12.77
CA THR A 103 5.76 4.63 -13.55
C THR A 103 5.46 5.44 -14.80
N TYR A 104 4.42 5.08 -15.55
CA TYR A 104 3.97 5.86 -16.73
C TYR A 104 3.54 7.28 -16.35
N LEU A 105 2.81 7.45 -15.25
CA LEU A 105 2.46 8.78 -14.74
C LEU A 105 3.72 9.62 -14.47
N SER A 106 4.74 9.02 -13.86
CA SER A 106 5.99 9.70 -13.55
C SER A 106 6.77 10.08 -14.81
N MET A 107 6.76 9.23 -15.84
CA MET A 107 7.36 9.53 -17.15
C MET A 107 6.63 10.69 -17.83
N ALA A 108 5.30 10.64 -17.92
CA ALA A 108 4.49 11.71 -18.51
C ALA A 108 4.70 13.07 -17.80
N LYS A 109 4.87 13.06 -16.47
CA LYS A 109 5.23 14.26 -15.70
C LYS A 109 6.61 14.81 -16.07
N LYS A 110 7.62 13.95 -16.23
CA LYS A 110 8.98 14.34 -16.63
C LYS A 110 9.03 14.89 -18.05
N GLU A 111 8.20 14.36 -18.95
CA GLU A 111 8.07 14.82 -20.33
C GLU A 111 7.25 16.12 -20.45
N GLY A 112 6.60 16.58 -19.37
CA GLY A 112 5.78 17.79 -19.39
C GLY A 112 4.45 17.63 -20.15
N ASN A 113 4.02 16.40 -20.44
CA ASN A 113 2.77 16.14 -21.16
C ASN A 113 1.56 16.21 -20.21
N ALA A 114 1.11 17.43 -19.93
CA ALA A 114 0.03 17.70 -18.97
C ALA A 114 -1.29 16.98 -19.31
N GLU A 115 -1.60 16.82 -20.59
CA GLU A 115 -2.81 16.12 -21.03
C GLU A 115 -2.75 14.63 -20.66
N VAL A 116 -1.65 13.96 -20.99
CA VAL A 116 -1.45 12.55 -20.67
C VAL A 116 -1.41 12.33 -19.15
N VAL A 117 -0.77 13.24 -18.40
CA VAL A 117 -0.77 13.21 -16.93
C VAL A 117 -2.19 13.24 -16.38
N SER A 118 -3.01 14.19 -16.82
CA SER A 118 -4.41 14.32 -16.37
C SER A 118 -5.25 13.07 -16.70
N ARG A 119 -5.07 12.51 -17.91
CA ARG A 119 -5.76 11.28 -18.33
C ARG A 119 -5.36 10.09 -17.45
N ILE A 120 -4.05 9.89 -17.21
CA ILE A 120 -3.56 8.78 -16.36
C ILE A 120 -4.04 8.97 -14.91
N GLU A 121 -3.99 10.18 -14.35
CA GLU A 121 -4.45 10.44 -12.97
C GLU A 121 -5.94 10.15 -12.81
N THR A 122 -6.76 10.59 -13.77
CA THR A 122 -8.20 10.33 -13.76
C THR A 122 -8.48 8.83 -13.87
N THR A 123 -7.78 8.16 -14.78
CA THR A 123 -7.89 6.70 -14.99
C THR A 123 -7.53 5.91 -13.73
N LEU A 124 -6.41 6.25 -13.10
CA LEU A 124 -5.95 5.61 -11.85
C LEU A 124 -6.92 5.84 -10.70
N LYS A 125 -7.52 7.04 -10.61
CA LYS A 125 -8.53 7.36 -9.61
C LYS A 125 -9.79 6.50 -9.79
N THR A 126 -10.23 6.30 -11.03
CA THR A 126 -11.37 5.42 -11.34
C THR A 126 -11.07 3.96 -10.99
N ALA A 127 -9.92 3.44 -11.45
CA ALA A 127 -9.48 2.08 -11.11
C ALA A 127 -9.41 1.85 -9.59
N MET A 128 -8.82 2.80 -8.85
CA MET A 128 -8.69 2.69 -7.41
C MET A 128 -10.06 2.65 -6.71
N ARG A 129 -11.03 3.47 -7.16
CA ARG A 129 -12.38 3.47 -6.59
C ARG A 129 -13.09 2.14 -6.78
N GLU A 130 -13.03 1.55 -7.97
CA GLU A 130 -13.64 0.24 -8.21
C GLU A 130 -12.93 -0.85 -7.38
N ARG A 131 -11.60 -0.79 -7.28
CA ARG A 131 -10.84 -1.72 -6.45
C ARG A 131 -11.21 -1.59 -4.97
N GLU A 132 -11.38 -0.37 -4.46
CA GLU A 132 -11.74 -0.11 -3.07
C GLU A 132 -13.09 -0.72 -2.67
N LYS A 133 -14.06 -0.78 -3.59
CA LYS A 133 -15.37 -1.42 -3.33
C LYS A 133 -15.25 -2.90 -2.98
N THR A 134 -14.17 -3.56 -3.42
CA THR A 134 -13.92 -4.98 -3.11
C THR A 134 -13.24 -5.21 -1.76
N LEU A 135 -12.77 -4.14 -1.11
CA LEU A 135 -12.13 -4.23 0.19
C LEU A 135 -13.17 -4.46 1.29
N ARG A 136 -12.70 -4.92 2.45
CA ARG A 136 -13.55 -5.00 3.64
C ARG A 136 -14.06 -3.61 4.04
N PRO A 137 -15.30 -3.46 4.53
CA PRO A 137 -15.89 -2.17 4.86
C PRO A 137 -15.05 -1.33 5.85
N GLU A 138 -14.36 -1.96 6.80
CA GLU A 138 -13.51 -1.24 7.75
C GLU A 138 -12.27 -0.61 7.08
N ILE A 139 -11.76 -1.24 6.01
CA ILE A 139 -10.66 -0.70 5.20
C ILE A 139 -11.19 0.43 4.32
N GLN A 140 -12.39 0.27 3.75
CA GLN A 140 -13.05 1.33 2.98
C GLN A 140 -13.27 2.59 3.83
N LEU A 141 -13.79 2.40 5.05
CA LEU A 141 -13.96 3.47 6.04
C LEU A 141 -12.65 4.20 6.31
N LEU A 142 -11.57 3.45 6.61
CA LEU A 142 -10.28 4.06 6.88
C LEU A 142 -9.73 4.86 5.69
N ASN A 143 -9.82 4.31 4.48
CA ASN A 143 -9.39 5.01 3.26
C ASN A 143 -10.19 6.29 3.04
N GLN A 144 -11.49 6.30 3.33
CA GLN A 144 -12.34 7.49 3.23
C GLN A 144 -11.93 8.54 4.27
N LEU A 145 -11.74 8.14 5.55
CA LEU A 145 -11.33 9.04 6.63
C LEU A 145 -9.94 9.67 6.40
N LEU A 146 -9.05 8.96 5.71
CA LEU A 146 -7.74 9.49 5.31
C LEU A 146 -7.83 10.54 4.18
N ARG A 147 -8.88 10.52 3.37
CA ARG A 147 -9.14 11.50 2.31
C ARG A 147 -9.86 12.75 2.82
N ASP A 148 -10.70 12.58 3.83
CA ASP A 148 -11.45 13.65 4.47
C ASP A 148 -10.52 14.61 5.23
N LYS A 149 -10.43 15.85 4.73
CA LYS A 149 -9.45 16.83 5.21
C LYS A 149 -9.89 17.46 6.52
N THR A 150 -11.19 17.60 6.72
CA THR A 150 -11.78 18.30 7.87
C THR A 150 -12.43 17.33 8.85
N GLY A 151 -12.52 17.74 10.12
CA GLY A 151 -13.24 16.94 11.14
C GLY A 151 -14.74 16.81 10.83
N ALA A 152 -15.35 17.81 10.19
CA ALA A 152 -16.76 17.76 9.80
C ALA A 152 -17.03 16.71 8.70
N GLU A 153 -16.15 16.60 7.70
CA GLU A 153 -16.23 15.54 6.68
C GLU A 153 -16.06 14.16 7.33
N ARG A 154 -15.05 14.01 8.20
CA ARG A 154 -14.81 12.74 8.92
C ARG A 154 -15.98 12.34 9.80
N SER A 155 -16.60 13.28 10.50
CA SER A 155 -17.79 13.01 11.32
C SER A 155 -18.93 12.43 10.47
N LYS A 156 -19.23 13.05 9.32
CA LYS A 156 -20.26 12.54 8.40
C LYS A 156 -19.91 11.14 7.88
N THR A 157 -18.63 10.90 7.59
CA THR A 157 -18.17 9.56 7.19
C THR A 157 -18.34 8.55 8.33
N LEU A 158 -18.00 8.89 9.56
CA LEU A 158 -18.19 8.00 10.72
C LEU A 158 -19.68 7.67 10.93
N ASP A 159 -20.57 8.64 10.75
CA ASP A 159 -22.02 8.46 10.88
C ASP A 159 -22.57 7.46 9.84
N ASN A 160 -22.00 7.43 8.63
CA ASN A 160 -22.40 6.48 7.59
C ASN A 160 -21.89 5.05 7.83
N PHE A 161 -20.93 4.85 8.72
CA PHE A 161 -20.25 3.57 8.97
C PHE A 161 -20.35 3.12 10.44
N LEU A 162 -21.38 3.60 11.15
CA LEU A 162 -21.60 3.35 12.56
C LEU A 162 -21.56 1.87 12.95
N ASP A 163 -22.09 0.97 12.11
CA ASP A 163 -22.12 -0.47 12.35
C ASP A 163 -20.72 -1.12 12.50
N TYR A 164 -19.70 -0.46 11.95
CA TYR A 164 -18.32 -0.92 11.96
C TYR A 164 -17.50 -0.34 13.13
N LEU A 165 -18.05 0.60 13.90
CA LEU A 165 -17.39 1.30 15.02
C LEU A 165 -17.59 0.62 16.38
N LYS A 166 -17.65 -0.71 16.42
CA LYS A 166 -17.68 -1.47 17.68
C LYS A 166 -16.34 -1.26 18.42
N SER A 167 -16.38 -0.97 19.72
CA SER A 167 -15.15 -0.58 20.46
C SER A 167 -14.02 -1.62 20.42
N ASP A 168 -14.36 -2.91 20.33
CA ASP A 168 -13.40 -4.01 20.17
C ASP A 168 -13.33 -4.54 18.73
N GLY A 169 -13.89 -3.79 17.79
CA GLY A 169 -14.02 -4.14 16.39
C GLY A 169 -12.70 -4.08 15.61
N TYR A 170 -12.70 -4.76 14.47
CA TYR A 170 -11.53 -4.85 13.59
C TYR A 170 -11.00 -3.48 13.14
N PHE A 171 -11.86 -2.48 12.97
CA PHE A 171 -11.48 -1.12 12.58
C PHE A 171 -10.43 -0.51 13.54
N PHE A 172 -10.65 -0.58 14.86
CA PHE A 172 -9.71 -0.01 15.82
C PHE A 172 -8.38 -0.77 15.87
N GLN A 173 -8.41 -2.09 15.65
CA GLN A 173 -7.20 -2.91 15.57
C GLN A 173 -6.37 -2.53 14.34
N LEU A 174 -7.02 -2.37 13.18
CA LEU A 174 -6.41 -1.91 11.94
C LEU A 174 -5.77 -0.53 12.11
N LEU A 175 -6.52 0.43 12.66
CA LEU A 175 -6.06 1.80 12.88
C LEU A 175 -4.86 1.86 13.84
N ASN A 176 -4.91 1.09 14.93
CA ASN A 176 -3.81 0.99 15.88
C ASN A 176 -2.56 0.38 15.24
N ARG A 177 -2.71 -0.71 14.47
CA ARG A 177 -1.60 -1.34 13.75
C ARG A 177 -0.95 -0.35 12.77
N MET A 178 -1.74 0.34 11.95
CA MET A 178 -1.21 1.33 11.01
C MET A 178 -0.49 2.48 11.70
N THR A 179 -1.04 2.96 12.84
CA THR A 179 -0.39 4.01 13.65
C THR A 179 0.98 3.53 14.14
N LEU A 180 1.06 2.33 14.71
CA LEU A 180 2.31 1.74 15.19
C LEU A 180 3.30 1.45 14.06
N ASP A 181 2.81 0.97 12.91
CA ASP A 181 3.64 0.68 11.74
C ASP A 181 4.26 1.96 11.18
N VAL A 182 3.52 3.07 11.16
CA VAL A 182 4.06 4.39 10.79
C VAL A 182 5.08 4.84 11.84
N GLU A 183 4.75 4.82 13.13
CA GLU A 183 5.65 5.24 14.23
C GLU A 183 6.99 4.51 14.26
N LYS A 184 7.00 3.22 13.88
CA LYS A 184 8.22 2.39 13.87
C LYS A 184 9.13 2.67 12.68
N GLN A 185 8.70 3.44 11.67
CA GLN A 185 9.57 3.76 10.54
C GLN A 185 10.70 4.68 11.01
N PRO A 186 11.97 4.40 10.66
CA PRO A 186 13.11 5.18 11.13
C PRO A 186 13.08 6.65 10.65
N THR A 187 12.30 6.92 9.60
CA THR A 187 12.20 8.23 8.94
C THR A 187 11.20 9.18 9.58
N VAL A 188 10.35 8.73 10.52
CA VAL A 188 9.22 9.54 11.04
C VAL A 188 9.67 10.86 11.61
N ARG A 189 10.80 10.87 12.32
CA ARG A 189 11.32 12.08 12.97
C ARG A 189 11.85 13.13 11.98
N SER A 190 12.09 12.72 10.73
CA SER A 190 12.73 13.56 9.72
C SER A 190 11.83 13.87 8.53
N ASP A 191 10.73 13.13 8.34
CA ASP A 191 9.81 13.32 7.22
C ASP A 191 8.51 14.04 7.67
N PRO A 192 8.28 15.30 7.25
CA PRO A 192 7.10 16.06 7.64
C PRO A 192 5.79 15.41 7.16
N GLU A 193 5.80 14.69 6.04
CA GLU A 193 4.62 14.00 5.52
C GLU A 193 4.22 12.83 6.42
N GLN A 194 5.19 12.09 6.96
CA GLN A 194 4.93 11.02 7.92
C GLN A 194 4.38 11.55 9.23
N MET A 195 4.90 12.67 9.74
CA MET A 195 4.37 13.33 10.93
C MET A 195 2.92 13.80 10.73
N LYS A 196 2.62 14.35 9.54
CA LYS A 196 1.25 14.75 9.18
C LYS A 196 0.30 13.55 9.14
N LEU A 197 0.72 12.46 8.50
CA LEU A 197 -0.06 11.22 8.47
C LEU A 197 -0.31 10.66 9.87
N LEU A 198 0.72 10.63 10.73
CA LEU A 198 0.60 10.16 12.10
C LEU A 198 -0.37 11.02 12.92
N ALA A 199 -0.29 12.35 12.77
CA ALA A 199 -1.24 13.27 13.40
C ALA A 199 -2.68 13.00 12.93
N GLN A 200 -2.87 12.75 11.63
CA GLN A 200 -4.17 12.44 11.06
C GLN A 200 -4.73 11.11 11.59
N LEU A 201 -3.93 10.04 11.64
CA LEU A 201 -4.34 8.74 12.19
C LEU A 201 -4.77 8.84 13.66
N ARG A 202 -4.03 9.63 14.45
CA ARG A 202 -4.37 9.88 15.87
C ARG A 202 -5.66 10.68 16.02
N ALA A 203 -5.87 11.68 15.16
CA ALA A 203 -7.13 12.46 15.14
C ALA A 203 -8.32 11.54 14.80
N ILE A 204 -8.21 10.74 13.74
CA ILE A 204 -9.22 9.75 13.35
C ILE A 204 -9.53 8.79 14.51
N SER A 205 -8.49 8.28 15.18
CA SER A 205 -8.64 7.35 16.31
C SER A 205 -9.40 7.97 17.47
N LYS A 206 -9.12 9.24 17.78
CA LYS A 206 -9.83 9.99 18.82
C LYS A 206 -11.31 10.19 18.45
N GLU A 207 -11.58 10.74 17.26
CA GLU A 207 -12.92 11.03 16.76
C GLU A 207 -13.80 9.76 16.70
N ALA A 208 -13.27 8.67 16.13
CA ALA A 208 -14.00 7.41 16.03
C ALA A 208 -14.34 6.79 17.40
N ARG A 209 -13.46 6.96 18.41
CA ARG A 209 -13.73 6.51 19.78
C ARG A 209 -14.80 7.36 20.46
N GLU A 210 -14.82 8.66 20.20
CA GLU A 210 -15.86 9.56 20.71
C GLU A 210 -17.23 9.15 20.15
N VAL A 211 -17.34 8.94 18.84
CA VAL A 211 -18.57 8.44 18.19
C VAL A 211 -19.01 7.09 18.77
N SER A 212 -18.09 6.12 18.87
CA SER A 212 -18.37 4.78 19.44
C SER A 212 -18.89 4.84 20.88
N ARG A 213 -18.37 5.78 21.70
CA ARG A 213 -18.86 5.99 23.08
C ARG A 213 -20.27 6.59 23.09
N SER A 214 -20.53 7.60 22.26
CA SER A 214 -21.86 8.22 22.17
C SER A 214 -22.93 7.19 21.78
N GLN A 215 -22.63 6.27 20.86
CA GLN A 215 -23.55 5.18 20.51
C GLN A 215 -23.85 4.22 21.67
N LYS A 216 -22.84 3.88 22.47
CA LYS A 216 -23.01 3.02 23.65
C LYS A 216 -23.90 3.64 24.71
N HIS A 217 -23.91 4.96 24.82
CA HIS A 217 -24.81 5.67 25.73
C HIS A 217 -26.23 5.70 25.16
N ALA A 218 -26.40 6.02 23.87
CA ALA A 218 -27.70 6.04 23.20
C ALA A 218 -28.41 4.67 23.19
N ALA A 219 -27.66 3.55 23.19
CA ALA A 219 -28.24 2.21 23.21
C ALA A 219 -28.70 1.72 24.62
N LYS A 220 -28.43 2.49 25.68
CA LYS A 220 -28.83 2.15 27.06
C LYS A 220 -30.09 2.87 27.52
N GLU A 221 -30.51 3.90 26.77
CA GLU A 221 -31.76 4.63 26.98
C GLU A 221 -32.92 3.90 26.31
#